data_AF-A0A2M8CKS4-F1
#
_entry.id   AF-A0A2M8CKS4-F1
#
_cell.length_a   1.000
_cell.length_b   1.000
_cell.length_c   1.000
_cell.angle_alpha   90.00
_cell.angle_beta   90.00
_cell.angle_gamma   90.00
#
_symmetry.space_group_name_H-M   'P 1'
#
loop_
_entity.id
_entity.type
_entity.pdbx_description
1 polymer ?
#
loop_
_entity_poly.entity_id
_entity_poly.type
_entity_poly.pdbx_seq_one_letter_code
_entity_poly.pdbx_strand_id
1 'polypeptide(L)'
;MSLFVNLTMFGFFDSFSTLYQEGAFSVFTLGKEQEEVLDLLFTTKPVYFLYQGLLYGLSVAGAIFIWNLRKLGFHFYTMAQITLLISQQLFLPALPFPAFELLITALFVFFYARHLSIMH
;
A
#
# COMPACT_ATOMS: atom_id res chain seq x y z
N MET A 1 5.65 -1.45 8.55
CA MET A 1 5.13 -2.82 8.34
C MET A 1 4.73 -3.07 6.89
N SER A 2 3.91 -2.23 6.25
CA SER A 2 3.41 -2.48 4.88
C SER A 2 4.49 -2.59 3.79
N LEU A 3 5.56 -1.79 3.84
CA LEU A 3 6.73 -1.93 2.94
C LEU A 3 7.30 -3.36 3.00
N PHE A 4 7.62 -3.82 4.22
CA PHE A 4 8.22 -5.12 4.44
C PHE A 4 7.30 -6.25 3.99
N VAL A 5 6.01 -6.19 4.35
CA VAL A 5 5.01 -7.19 3.95
C VAL A 5 4.93 -7.30 2.42
N ASN A 6 4.88 -6.18 1.70
CA ASN A 6 4.78 -6.19 0.24
C ASN A 6 6.06 -6.74 -0.43
N LEU A 7 7.25 -6.39 0.08
CA LEU A 7 8.49 -6.96 -0.45
C LEU A 7 8.62 -8.46 -0.17
N THR A 8 8.20 -8.91 1.00
CA THR A 8 8.15 -10.34 1.34
C THR A 8 7.14 -11.07 0.45
N MET A 9 5.94 -10.53 0.25
CA MET A 9 4.95 -11.12 -0.65
C MET A 9 5.45 -11.22 -2.08
N PHE A 10 6.20 -10.22 -2.57
CA PHE A 10 6.82 -10.31 -3.89
C PHE A 10 7.91 -11.40 -3.96
N GLY A 11 8.84 -11.40 -3.00
CA GLY A 11 9.98 -12.33 -3.00
C GLY A 11 9.59 -13.80 -2.79
N PHE A 12 8.48 -14.05 -2.10
CA PHE A 12 7.96 -15.39 -1.79
C PHE A 12 6.61 -15.68 -2.46
N PHE A 13 6.24 -14.93 -3.50
CA PHE A 13 4.91 -15.02 -4.11
C PHE A 13 4.59 -16.46 -4.54
N ASP A 14 5.50 -17.10 -5.26
CA ASP A 14 5.31 -18.46 -5.76
C ASP A 14 5.12 -19.45 -4.60
N SER A 15 5.95 -19.34 -3.55
CA SER A 15 5.83 -20.19 -2.36
C SER A 15 4.48 -20.02 -1.66
N PHE A 16 4.02 -18.77 -1.46
CA PHE A 16 2.72 -18.51 -0.86
C PHE A 16 1.56 -18.97 -1.76
N SER A 17 1.69 -18.82 -3.07
CA SER A 17 0.69 -19.28 -4.04
C SER A 17 0.55 -20.81 -4.03
N THR A 18 1.66 -21.55 -4.00
CA THR A 18 1.64 -23.02 -3.86
C THR A 18 0.95 -23.44 -2.56
N LEU A 19 1.33 -22.83 -1.42
CA LEU A 19 0.69 -23.12 -0.14
C LEU A 19 -0.81 -22.81 -0.13
N TYR A 20 -1.23 -21.78 -0.86
CA TYR A 20 -2.64 -21.46 -1.04
C TYR A 20 -3.40 -22.52 -1.83
N GLN A 21 -2.85 -22.96 -2.96
CA GLN A 21 -3.46 -24.03 -3.77
C GLN A 21 -3.52 -25.37 -3.04
N GLU A 22 -2.55 -25.64 -2.15
CA GLU A 22 -2.54 -26.81 -1.27
C GLU A 22 -3.55 -26.71 -0.11
N GLY A 23 -4.26 -25.58 0.02
CA GLY A 23 -5.26 -25.36 1.05
C GLY A 23 -4.68 -25.06 2.43
N ALA A 24 -3.40 -24.70 2.54
CA ALA A 24 -2.73 -24.46 3.83
C ALA A 24 -3.36 -23.30 4.62
N PHE A 25 -4.00 -22.34 3.93
CA PHE A 25 -4.66 -21.20 4.58
C PHE A 25 -6.12 -21.47 5.00
N SER A 26 -6.71 -22.60 4.59
CA SER A 26 -8.11 -22.95 4.90
C SER A 26 -8.42 -22.99 6.41
N VAL A 27 -7.43 -23.34 7.23
CA VAL A 27 -7.53 -23.37 8.71
C VAL A 27 -7.55 -21.96 9.31
N PHE A 28 -6.97 -20.98 8.61
CA PHE A 28 -6.87 -19.59 9.07
C PHE A 28 -7.98 -18.69 8.51
N THR A 29 -8.67 -19.11 7.47
CA THR A 29 -9.84 -18.41 6.91
C THR A 29 -11.09 -18.71 7.73
N LEU A 30 -11.53 -17.74 8.53
CA LEU A 30 -12.70 -17.86 9.41
C LEU A 30 -14.02 -17.45 8.74
N GLY A 31 -14.02 -17.15 7.44
CA GLY A 31 -15.23 -16.78 6.70
C GLY A 31 -14.98 -16.50 5.22
N LYS A 32 -16.07 -16.49 4.43
CA LYS A 32 -16.05 -16.31 2.96
C LYS A 32 -15.35 -15.03 2.51
N GLU A 33 -15.50 -13.94 3.25
CA GLU A 33 -14.86 -12.65 2.90
C GLU A 33 -13.33 -12.74 2.91
N GLN A 34 -12.74 -13.53 3.81
CA GLN A 34 -11.28 -13.69 3.90
C GLN A 34 -10.74 -14.56 2.77
N GLU A 35 -11.53 -15.57 2.38
CA GLU A 35 -11.22 -16.44 1.24
C GLU A 35 -11.22 -15.65 -0.07
N GLU A 36 -12.25 -14.82 -0.30
CA GLU A 36 -12.35 -13.94 -1.48
C GLU A 36 -11.18 -12.94 -1.58
N VAL A 37 -10.74 -12.39 -0.44
CA VAL A 37 -9.57 -11.50 -0.40
C VAL A 37 -8.28 -12.26 -0.72
N LEU A 38 -8.10 -13.48 -0.21
CA LEU A 38 -6.93 -14.30 -0.53
C LEU A 38 -6.92 -14.73 -2.01
N ASP A 39 -8.09 -15.10 -2.55
CA ASP A 39 -8.26 -15.38 -3.98
C ASP A 39 -7.83 -14.20 -4.83
N LEU A 40 -8.28 -12.98 -4.49
CA LEU A 40 -7.87 -11.76 -5.17
C LEU A 40 -6.35 -11.52 -5.06
N LEU A 41 -5.77 -11.73 -3.87
CA LEU A 41 -4.34 -11.53 -3.64
C LEU A 41 -3.48 -12.48 -4.48
N PHE A 42 -3.84 -13.76 -4.57
CA PHE A 42 -3.08 -14.77 -5.31
C PHE A 42 -3.41 -14.83 -6.80
N THR A 43 -4.53 -14.25 -7.24
CA THR A 43 -4.85 -14.05 -8.66
C THR A 43 -4.15 -12.81 -9.23
N THR A 44 -3.76 -11.87 -8.38
CA THR A 44 -3.06 -10.65 -8.78
C THR A 44 -1.60 -10.94 -9.19
N LYS A 45 -1.09 -10.18 -10.17
CA LYS A 45 0.29 -10.34 -10.63
C LYS A 45 1.29 -9.99 -9.51
N PRO A 46 2.38 -10.76 -9.31
CA PRO A 46 3.36 -10.52 -8.26
C PRO A 46 3.95 -9.10 -8.29
N VAL A 47 4.12 -8.55 -9.49
CA VAL A 47 4.66 -7.19 -9.71
C VAL A 47 3.88 -6.10 -8.97
N TYR A 48 2.60 -6.33 -8.68
CA TYR A 48 1.78 -5.44 -7.86
C TYR A 48 2.39 -5.24 -6.46
N PHE A 49 2.84 -6.32 -5.81
CA PHE A 49 3.44 -6.26 -4.49
C PHE A 49 4.80 -5.55 -4.52
N LEU A 50 5.60 -5.75 -5.57
CA LEU A 50 6.83 -4.97 -5.74
C LEU A 50 6.53 -3.49 -5.89
N TYR A 51 5.57 -3.14 -6.75
CA TYR A 51 5.15 -1.77 -6.99
C TYR A 51 4.64 -1.09 -5.71
N GLN A 52 3.76 -1.76 -4.96
CA GLN A 52 3.30 -1.28 -3.65
C GLN A 52 4.45 -1.13 -2.65
N GLY A 53 5.35 -2.11 -2.59
CA GLY A 53 6.55 -2.05 -1.76
C GLY A 53 7.37 -0.80 -2.05
N LEU A 54 7.68 -0.53 -3.31
CA LEU A 54 8.43 0.67 -3.71
C LEU A 54 7.71 1.97 -3.34
N LEU A 55 6.39 2.05 -3.54
CA LEU A 55 5.60 3.21 -3.16
C LEU A 55 5.56 3.44 -1.64
N TYR A 56 5.39 2.38 -0.85
CA TYR A 56 5.51 2.48 0.61
C TYR A 56 6.92 2.89 1.03
N GLY A 57 7.96 2.44 0.33
CA GLY A 57 9.34 2.86 0.55
C GLY A 57 9.52 4.36 0.28
N LEU A 58 8.97 4.86 -0.83
CA LEU A 58 8.95 6.28 -1.17
C LEU A 58 8.17 7.10 -0.14
N SER A 59 7.04 6.58 0.35
CA SER A 59 6.25 7.21 1.42
C SER A 59 7.05 7.32 2.72
N VAL A 60 7.75 6.25 3.13
CA VAL A 60 8.62 6.27 4.32
C VAL A 60 9.77 7.26 4.14
N ALA A 61 10.43 7.27 2.99
CA ALA A 61 11.48 8.24 2.68
C ALA A 61 10.96 9.68 2.73
N GLY A 62 9.76 9.92 2.17
CA GLY A 62 9.05 11.19 2.26
C GLY A 62 8.80 11.60 3.70
N ALA A 63 8.27 10.70 4.53
CA ALA A 63 8.01 10.93 5.95
C ALA A 63 9.30 11.26 6.74
N ILE A 64 10.43 10.61 6.44
CA ILE A 64 11.73 10.92 7.06
C ILE A 64 12.19 12.34 6.69
N PHE A 65 12.00 12.77 5.43
CA PHE A 65 12.32 14.13 5.02
C PHE A 65 11.38 15.17 5.62
N ILE A 66 10.09 14.82 5.77
CA ILE A 66 9.10 15.63 6.49
C ILE A 66 9.55 15.85 7.94
N TRP A 67 10.02 14.81 8.61
CA TRP A 67 10.53 14.89 9.99
C TRP A 67 11.70 15.87 10.11
N ASN A 68 12.55 15.93 9.08
CA ASN A 68 13.67 16.87 8.98
C ASN A 68 13.26 18.24 8.40
N LEU A 69 11.96 18.56 8.36
CA LEU A 69 11.40 19.83 7.87
C LEU A 69 11.80 20.19 6.43
N ARG A 70 12.07 19.19 5.58
CA ARG A 70 12.43 19.40 4.17
C ARG A 70 11.18 19.33 3.30
N LYS A 71 10.91 20.39 2.53
CA LYS A 71 9.72 20.47 1.64
C LYS A 71 9.65 19.33 0.63
N LEU A 72 10.79 18.82 0.17
CA LEU A 72 10.85 17.70 -0.78
C LEU A 72 10.19 16.43 -0.23
N GLY A 73 10.23 16.21 1.09
CA GLY A 73 9.60 15.07 1.73
C GLY A 73 8.10 15.02 1.52
N PHE A 74 7.45 16.20 1.55
CA PHE A 74 6.02 16.33 1.29
C PHE A 74 5.65 15.88 -0.12
N HIS A 75 6.43 16.25 -1.12
CA HIS A 75 6.16 15.88 -2.51
C HIS A 75 6.29 14.37 -2.70
N PHE A 76 7.35 13.75 -2.18
CA PHE A 76 7.52 12.29 -2.27
C PHE A 76 6.42 11.55 -1.53
N TYR A 77 6.07 11.99 -0.31
CA TYR A 77 5.00 11.38 0.45
C TYR A 77 3.65 11.49 -0.27
N THR A 78 3.29 12.69 -0.73
CA THR A 78 2.00 12.94 -1.39
C THR A 78 1.88 12.19 -2.70
N MET A 79 2.92 12.20 -3.53
CA MET A 79 2.94 11.41 -4.77
C MET A 79 2.77 9.93 -4.46
N ALA A 80 3.53 9.38 -3.50
CA ALA A 80 3.40 7.99 -3.11
C ALA A 80 1.98 7.62 -2.65
N GLN A 81 1.35 8.44 -1.79
CA GLN A 81 0.00 8.17 -1.29
C GLN A 81 -1.07 8.22 -2.39
N ILE A 82 -1.02 9.24 -3.26
CA ILE A 82 -1.95 9.34 -4.39
C ILE A 82 -1.78 8.15 -5.33
N THR A 83 -0.54 7.79 -5.64
CA THR A 83 -0.25 6.66 -6.51
C THR A 83 -0.68 5.33 -5.88
N LEU A 84 -0.53 5.15 -4.56
CA LEU A 84 -1.04 3.98 -3.83
C LEU A 84 -2.56 3.85 -3.98
N LEU A 85 -3.30 4.94 -3.79
CA LEU A 85 -4.76 4.94 -3.94
C LEU A 85 -5.19 4.59 -5.38
N ILE A 86 -4.53 5.17 -6.38
CA ILE A 86 -4.78 4.84 -7.79
C ILE A 86 -4.45 3.37 -8.09
N SER A 87 -3.37 2.85 -7.50
CA SER A 87 -2.92 1.47 -7.73
C SER A 87 -3.94 0.43 -7.26
N GLN A 88 -4.62 0.68 -6.14
CA GLN A 88 -5.65 -0.23 -5.63
C GLN A 88 -6.79 -0.37 -6.64
N GLN A 89 -7.23 0.73 -7.25
CA GLN A 89 -8.30 0.70 -8.25
C GLN A 89 -7.88 0.02 -9.56
N LEU A 90 -6.62 0.15 -9.96
CA LEU A 90 -6.12 -0.43 -11.22
C LEU A 90 -5.88 -1.94 -11.12
N PHE A 91 -5.35 -2.40 -9.99
CA PHE A 91 -4.95 -3.80 -9.82
C PHE A 91 -6.01 -4.64 -9.10
N LEU A 92 -6.84 -4.03 -8.25
CA LEU A 92 -7.86 -4.71 -7.44
C LEU A 92 -9.25 -4.07 -7.66
N PRO A 93 -9.79 -4.06 -8.90
CA PRO A 93 -11.03 -3.36 -9.22
C PRO A 93 -12.28 -3.96 -8.53
N ALA A 94 -12.18 -5.20 -8.03
CA ALA A 94 -13.24 -5.88 -7.30
C ALA A 94 -13.38 -5.40 -5.85
N LEU A 95 -12.38 -4.69 -5.30
CA LEU A 95 -12.44 -4.15 -3.95
C LEU A 95 -13.19 -2.81 -3.92
N PRO A 96 -13.88 -2.51 -2.80
CA PRO A 96 -14.52 -1.21 -2.62
C PRO A 96 -13.48 -0.08 -2.66
N PHE A 97 -13.88 1.07 -3.19
CA PHE A 97 -13.01 2.24 -3.27
C PHE A 97 -12.56 2.68 -1.87
N PRO A 98 -11.26 2.94 -1.63
CA PRO A 98 -10.70 3.30 -0.32
C PRO A 98 -10.98 4.77 0.03
N ALA A 99 -12.26 5.10 0.23
CA ALA A 99 -12.72 6.47 0.46
C ALA A 99 -12.19 7.05 1.77
N PHE A 100 -12.06 6.21 2.81
CA PHE A 100 -11.56 6.64 4.11
C PHE A 100 -10.06 6.99 4.04
N GLU A 101 -9.26 6.15 3.38
CA GLU A 101 -7.83 6.36 3.17
C GLU A 101 -7.58 7.61 2.31
N LEU A 102 -8.43 7.83 1.30
CA LEU A 102 -8.41 9.06 0.51
C LEU A 102 -8.66 10.29 1.39
N LEU A 103 -9.66 10.24 2.27
CA LEU A 103 -9.99 11.34 3.18
C LEU A 103 -8.82 11.63 4.13
N ILE A 104 -8.22 10.60 4.73
CA ILE A 104 -7.06 10.75 5.61
C ILE A 104 -5.87 11.36 4.83
N THR A 105 -5.62 10.89 3.62
CA THR A 105 -4.57 11.43 2.74
C THR A 105 -4.84 12.89 2.41
N ALA A 106 -6.08 13.24 2.04
CA ALA A 106 -6.47 14.60 1.72
C ALA A 106 -6.32 15.54 2.91
N LEU A 107 -6.74 15.12 4.11
CA LEU A 107 -6.55 15.88 5.35
C LEU A 107 -5.07 16.08 5.65
N PHE A 108 -4.26 15.02 5.55
CA PHE A 108 -2.81 15.13 5.76
C PHE A 108 -2.18 16.13 4.79
N VAL A 109 -2.49 16.01 3.50
CA VAL A 109 -2.01 16.92 2.45
C VAL A 109 -2.43 18.36 2.74
N PHE A 110 -3.69 18.57 3.14
CA PHE A 110 -4.23 19.89 3.46
C PHE A 110 -3.56 20.52 4.69
N PHE A 111 -3.47 19.80 5.81
CA PHE A 111 -2.84 20.31 7.03
C PHE A 111 -1.37 20.61 6.82
N TYR A 112 -0.68 19.75 6.06
CA TYR A 112 0.73 19.93 5.77
C TYR A 112 0.98 21.11 4.82
N ALA A 113 0.14 21.26 3.79
CA ALA A 113 0.18 22.40 2.88
C ALA A 113 0.03 23.74 3.62
N ARG A 114 -0.77 23.77 4.69
CA ARG A 114 -0.92 24.98 5.52
C ARG A 114 0.32 25.32 6.35
N HIS A 115 1.12 24.33 6.74
CA HIS A 115 2.33 24.50 7.57
C HIS A 115 3.64 24.47 6.77
N LEU A 116 3.55 24.39 5.44
CA LEU A 116 4.67 24.33 4.51
C LEU A 116 5.58 25.57 4.57
N SER A 117 5.07 26.70 5.08
CA SER A 117 5.82 27.94 5.30
C SER A 117 6.88 27.84 6.40
N ILE A 118 6.76 26.87 7.31
CA ILE A 118 7.67 26.66 8.46
C ILE A 118 8.86 25.76 8.06
N MET A 119 8.80 25.16 6.88
CA MET A 119 9.79 24.20 6.38
C MET A 119 10.84 24.87 5.51
N HIS A 120 12.04 24.29 5.48
CA HIS A 120 13.19 24.77 4.71
C HIS A 120 13.24 24.12 3.32
#